data_AF-A0A7W4IUS1-F1
#
_entry.id   AF-A0A7W4IUS1-F1
#
_cell.length_a   1.000
_cell.length_b   1.000
_cell.length_c   1.000
_cell.angle_alpha   90.00
_cell.angle_beta   90.00
_cell.angle_gamma   90.00
#
_symmetry.space_group_name_H-M   'P 1'
#
loop_
_entity.id
_entity.type
_entity.pdbx_description
1 polymer ?
#
loop_
_entity_poly.entity_id
_entity_poly.type
_entity_poly.pdbx_seq_one_letter_code
_entity_poly.pdbx_strand_id
1 'polypeptide(L)'
;MDDVAARFSVGGELELNGRWSVTDLSDVADQGGVGVDGNQQTVWQGGLNWYPNRHFKFMLDFDHFIVTRSKGGAGGVNLFGRTGNLVVGRVQASF
;
A
#
# COMPACT_ATOMS: atom_id res chain seq x y z
N MET A 1 10.20 2.69 6.19
CA MET A 1 9.35 1.82 5.34
C MET A 1 10.06 0.50 5.35
N ASP A 2 9.34 -0.55 5.74
CA ASP A 2 9.95 -1.83 6.07
C ASP A 2 9.30 -2.91 5.20
N ASP A 3 10.13 -3.74 4.58
CA ASP A 3 9.74 -4.79 3.65
C ASP A 3 10.24 -6.16 4.12
N VAL A 4 9.43 -7.20 3.91
CA VAL A 4 9.78 -8.60 4.17
C VAL A 4 9.35 -9.45 2.98
N ALA A 5 10.17 -10.42 2.58
CA ALA A 5 9.83 -11.39 1.54
C ALA A 5 10.33 -12.80 1.89
N ALA A 6 9.56 -13.81 1.48
CA ALA A 6 9.89 -15.22 1.62
C ALA A 6 9.59 -15.97 0.32
N ARG A 7 10.43 -16.96 -0.02
CA ARG A 7 10.30 -17.76 -1.24
C ARG A 7 10.12 -19.24 -0.90
N PHE A 8 9.27 -19.91 -1.67
CA PHE A 8 8.88 -21.30 -1.50
C PHE A 8 8.78 -21.99 -2.87
N SER A 9 8.81 -23.33 -2.88
CA SER A 9 8.59 -24.13 -4.09
C SER A 9 7.33 -24.98 -3.92
N VAL A 10 6.28 -24.67 -4.68
CA VAL A 10 4.98 -25.37 -4.69
C VAL A 10 4.44 -25.37 -6.12
N GLY A 11 4.63 -26.47 -6.86
CA GLY A 11 4.19 -26.59 -8.26
C GLY A 11 4.77 -25.51 -9.19
N GLY A 12 5.91 -24.95 -8.82
CA GLY A 12 6.49 -23.71 -9.33
C GLY A 12 7.19 -22.93 -8.21
N GLU A 13 7.64 -21.72 -8.49
CA GLU A 13 8.16 -20.80 -7.46
C GLU A 13 7.03 -19.94 -6.92
N LEU A 14 6.96 -19.80 -5.60
CA LEU A 14 6.03 -18.94 -4.90
C LEU A 14 6.82 -17.92 -4.07
N GLU A 15 6.48 -16.65 -4.21
CA GLU A 15 7.06 -15.54 -3.46
C GLU A 15 5.96 -14.81 -2.69
N LEU A 16 6.10 -14.75 -1.38
CA LEU A 16 5.26 -13.96 -0.49
C LEU A 16 6.03 -12.71 -0.07
N ASN A 17 5.37 -11.56 -0.10
CA ASN A 17 5.95 -10.30 0.35
C ASN A 17 4.97 -9.54 1.24
N GLY A 18 5.53 -8.70 2.10
CA GLY A 18 4.80 -7.80 2.96
C GLY A 18 5.55 -6.48 3.08
N ARG A 19 4.79 -5.38 3.10
CA ARG A 19 5.33 -4.03 3.20
C ARG A 19 4.54 -3.22 4.20
N TRP A 20 5.24 -2.48 5.05
CA TRP A 20 4.68 -1.50 5.97
C TRP A 20 5.24 -0.11 5.68
N SER A 21 4.35 0.86 5.51
CA SER A 21 4.72 2.25 5.21
C SER A 21 3.89 3.21 6.03
N VAL A 22 4.57 4.20 6.62
CA VAL A 22 3.96 5.37 7.24
C VAL A 22 4.49 6.60 6.52
N THR A 23 3.59 7.44 6.04
CA THR A 23 3.90 8.73 5.43
C THR A 23 3.27 9.81 6.30
N ASP A 24 4.07 10.77 6.76
CA ASP A 24 3.62 11.93 7.53
C ASP A 24 3.76 13.19 6.67
N LEU A 25 2.70 14.00 6.60
CA LEU A 25 2.64 15.24 5.83
C LEU A 25 2.55 16.47 6.76
N SER A 26 3.01 16.36 8.01
CA SER A 26 3.00 17.43 9.02
C SER A 26 3.69 18.74 8.62
N ASP A 27 4.66 18.70 7.70
CA ASP A 27 5.43 19.87 7.26
C ASP A 27 5.14 20.32 5.81
N VAL A 28 4.05 19.84 5.18
CA VAL A 28 3.69 20.23 3.80
C VAL A 28 2.93 21.56 3.82
N ALA A 29 3.53 22.62 3.26
CA ALA A 29 2.92 23.93 3.10
C ALA A 29 1.59 23.86 2.31
N ASP A 30 0.64 24.73 2.66
CA ASP A 30 -0.70 24.84 2.03
C ASP A 30 -1.70 23.69 2.23
N GLN A 31 -1.46 22.76 3.16
CA GLN A 31 -2.49 21.80 3.64
C GLN A 31 -3.42 22.37 4.74
N GLY A 32 -3.55 23.69 4.85
CA GLY A 32 -4.56 24.33 5.72
C GLY A 32 -4.13 24.65 7.16
N GLY A 33 -2.83 24.73 7.44
CA GLY A 33 -2.34 25.33 8.69
C GLY A 33 -1.00 24.75 9.15
N VAL A 34 -0.07 25.65 9.46
CA VAL A 34 1.16 25.31 10.20
C VAL A 34 0.75 24.78 11.57
N GLY A 35 1.05 23.51 11.84
CA GLY A 35 0.93 22.93 13.18
C GLY A 35 -0.46 22.38 13.51
N VAL A 36 -0.43 21.15 14.05
CA VAL A 36 -1.51 20.35 14.64
C VAL A 36 -2.16 19.34 13.67
N ASP A 37 -1.59 18.13 13.71
CA ASP A 37 -2.08 16.87 13.11
C ASP A 37 -1.90 16.75 11.58
N GLY A 38 -0.64 16.74 11.12
CA GLY A 38 -0.27 16.38 9.75
C GLY A 38 -0.99 15.11 9.26
N ASN A 39 -1.39 15.12 7.99
CA ASN A 39 -2.01 13.97 7.36
C ASN A 39 -1.05 12.78 7.42
N GLN A 40 -1.37 11.80 8.25
CA GLN A 40 -0.61 10.57 8.35
C GLN A 40 -1.34 9.50 7.52
N GLN A 41 -0.61 8.89 6.60
CA GLN A 41 -1.06 7.72 5.88
C GLN A 41 -0.25 6.51 6.33
N THR A 42 -0.94 5.52 6.87
CA THR A 42 -0.38 4.21 7.17
C THR A 42 -0.91 3.21 6.15
N VAL A 43 -0.01 2.46 5.53
CA VAL A 43 -0.35 1.39 4.58
C VAL A 43 0.37 0.13 4.98
N TRP A 44 -0.35 -0.99 5.01
CA TRP A 44 0.25 -2.31 5.01
C TRP A 44 -0.26 -3.13 3.85
N GLN A 45 0.68 -3.79 3.19
CA GLN A 45 0.46 -4.49 1.94
C GLN A 45 0.96 -5.91 2.08
N GLY A 46 0.24 -6.85 1.49
CA GLY A 46 0.63 -8.23 1.37
C GLY A 46 0.49 -8.68 -0.07
N GLY A 47 1.53 -9.33 -0.59
CA GLY A 47 1.58 -9.77 -1.97
C GLY A 47 1.98 -11.23 -2.11
N LEU A 48 1.42 -11.89 -3.12
CA LEU A 48 1.77 -13.23 -3.55
C LEU A 48 2.07 -13.21 -5.04
N ASN A 49 3.25 -13.72 -5.41
CA ASN A 49 3.64 -13.97 -6.78
C ASN A 49 3.87 -15.47 -6.99
N TRP A 50 3.20 -16.05 -7.98
CA TRP A 50 3.36 -17.46 -8.33
C TRP A 50 3.85 -17.60 -9.78
N TYR A 51 4.88 -18.40 -9.94
CA TYR A 51 5.55 -18.72 -11.18
C TYR A 51 5.46 -20.23 -11.42
N PRO A 52 4.36 -20.74 -11.98
CA PRO A 52 4.23 -22.16 -12.29
C PRO A 52 5.27 -22.61 -13.32
N ASN A 53 5.67 -21.69 -14.19
CA ASN A 53 6.70 -21.88 -15.21
C ASN A 53 7.33 -20.53 -15.60
N ARG A 54 8.35 -20.55 -16.48
CA ARG A 54 9.05 -19.33 -16.93
C ARG A 54 8.22 -18.36 -17.76
N HIS A 55 7.06 -18.78 -18.25
CA HIS A 55 6.23 -18.01 -19.19
C HIS A 55 5.09 -17.28 -18.50
N PHE A 56 4.56 -17.82 -17.39
CA PHE A 56 3.41 -17.27 -16.69
C PHE A 56 3.75 -16.82 -15.28
N LYS A 57 3.25 -15.64 -14.92
CA LYS A 57 3.30 -15.10 -13.57
C LYS A 57 1.89 -14.68 -13.13
N PHE A 58 1.46 -15.18 -11.97
CA PHE A 58 0.22 -14.77 -11.30
C PHE A 58 0.59 -13.93 -10.09
N MET A 59 -0.11 -12.82 -9.88
CA MET A 59 0.15 -11.87 -8.81
C MET A 59 -1.16 -11.55 -8.11
N LEU A 60 -1.15 -11.56 -6.79
CA LEU A 60 -2.26 -11.14 -5.96
C LEU A 60 -1.73 -10.21 -4.88
N ASP A 61 -2.22 -8.98 -4.87
CA ASP A 61 -1.84 -7.95 -3.92
C ASP A 61 -3.06 -7.52 -3.10
N PHE A 62 -2.87 -7.36 -1.80
CA PHE A 62 -3.84 -6.79 -0.87
C PHE A 62 -3.23 -5.57 -0.19
N ASP A 63 -3.96 -4.46 -0.20
CA ASP A 63 -3.57 -3.23 0.47
C ASP A 63 -4.63 -2.81 1.49
N HIS A 64 -4.19 -2.50 2.71
CA HIS A 64 -4.99 -1.79 3.68
C HIS A 64 -4.37 -0.43 3.95
N PHE A 65 -5.14 0.63 3.77
CA PHE A 65 -4.69 1.99 4.02
C PHE A 65 -5.56 2.67 5.07
N ILE A 66 -4.92 3.49 5.89
CA ILE A 66 -5.53 4.36 6.89
C ILE A 66 -4.97 5.74 6.65
N VAL A 67 -5.84 6.70 6.38
CA VAL A 67 -5.50 8.13 6.22
C VAL A 67 -6.16 8.88 7.37
N THR A 68 -5.35 9.53 8.21
CA THR A 68 -5.85 10.35 9.31
C THR A 68 -6.46 11.66 8.81
N ARG A 69 -7.31 12.27 9.63
CA ARG A 69 -8.02 13.52 9.32
C ARG A 69 -7.06 14.71 9.21
N SER A 70 -7.37 15.66 8.33
CA SER A 70 -6.83 17.03 8.39
C SER A 70 -7.77 17.92 9.21
N LYS A 71 -7.26 18.72 10.15
CA LYS A 71 -8.07 19.73 10.87
C LYS A 71 -8.12 21.11 10.18
N GLY A 72 -7.52 21.25 9.00
CA GLY A 72 -7.49 22.52 8.24
C GLY A 72 -8.79 22.75 7.45
N GLY A 73 -9.43 23.90 7.66
CA GLY A 73 -10.66 24.33 6.98
C GLY A 73 -10.49 24.73 5.51
N ALA A 74 -9.64 24.03 4.75
CA ALA A 74 -9.48 24.25 3.31
C ALA A 74 -10.40 23.29 2.54
N GLY A 75 -11.25 23.83 1.66
CA GLY A 75 -12.32 23.12 0.92
C GLY A 75 -11.89 22.07 -0.12
N GLY A 76 -10.84 21.30 0.17
CA GLY A 76 -10.32 20.22 -0.67
C GLY A 76 -9.64 19.07 0.09
N VAL A 77 -9.57 19.11 1.43
CA VAL A 77 -8.99 18.04 2.26
C VAL A 77 -10.07 17.21 2.97
N ASN A 78 -9.77 15.93 3.21
CA ASN A 78 -10.72 14.98 3.79
C ASN A 78 -10.76 15.14 5.33
N LEU A 79 -11.75 15.89 5.83
CA LEU A 79 -11.92 16.20 7.26
C LEU A 79 -12.19 14.96 8.15
N PHE A 80 -12.66 13.86 7.57
CA PHE A 80 -13.10 12.69 8.34
C PHE A 80 -12.10 11.53 8.35
N GLY A 81 -10.98 11.65 7.62
CA GLY A 81 -10.08 10.54 7.37
C GLY A 81 -10.72 9.44 6.50
N ARG A 82 -9.95 8.41 6.14
CA ARG A 82 -10.46 7.27 5.36
C ARG A 82 -9.66 6.02 5.66
N THR A 83 -10.36 4.91 5.89
CA THR A 83 -9.78 3.56 5.81
C THR A 83 -10.36 2.84 4.60
N GLY A 84 -9.57 1.96 3.98
CA GLY A 84 -10.04 1.15 2.87
C GLY A 84 -9.14 -0.03 2.61
N ASN A 85 -9.70 -0.98 1.87
CA ASN A 85 -9.03 -2.19 1.42
C ASN A 85 -9.06 -2.23 -0.11
N LEU A 86 -7.98 -2.70 -0.71
CA LEU A 86 -7.88 -2.95 -2.13
C LEU A 86 -7.32 -4.36 -2.34
N VAL A 87 -7.89 -5.07 -3.32
CA VAL A 87 -7.37 -6.35 -3.82
C VAL A 87 -7.10 -6.17 -5.30
N VAL A 88 -5.89 -6.54 -5.74
CA VAL A 88 -5.50 -6.48 -7.15
C VAL A 88 -4.99 -7.85 -7.58
N GLY A 89 -5.58 -8.38 -8.64
CA GLY A 89 -5.07 -9.56 -9.34
C GLY A 89 -4.38 -9.15 -10.64
N ARG A 90 -3.23 -9.75 -10.94
CA ARG A 90 -2.53 -9.60 -12.22
C ARG A 90 -2.09 -10.95 -12.78
N VAL A 91 -2.26 -11.11 -14.09
CA VAL A 91 -1.69 -12.22 -14.86
C VAL A 91 -0.74 -11.63 -15.89
N GLN A 92 0.47 -12.17 -15.97
CA GLN A 92 1.48 -11.78 -16.96
C GLN A 92 1.97 -13.01 -17.71
N ALA A 93 2.11 -12.86 -19.03
CA ALA A 93 2.72 -13.85 -19.91
C ALA A 93 3.94 -13.22 -20.62
N SER A 94 5.04 -13.98 -20.71
CA SER A 94 6.29 -13.58 -21.37
C SER A 94 6.75 -14.68 -22.34
N PHE A 95 7.14 -14.30 -23.55
CA PHE A 95 7.54 -15.21 -24.63
C PHE A 95 8.80 -14.72 -25.35
#